data_AF-A0A9J7AX22-F1
#
_entry.id   AF-A0A9J7AX22-F1
#
_cell.length_a   1.000
_cell.length_b   1.000
_cell.length_c   1.000
_cell.angle_alpha   90.00
_cell.angle_beta   90.00
_cell.angle_gamma   90.00
#
_symmetry.space_group_name_H-M   'P 1'
#
loop_
_entity.id
_entity.type
_entity.pdbx_description
1 polymer ?
#
loop_
_entity_poly.entity_id
_entity_poly.type
_entity_poly.pdbx_seq_one_letter_code
_entity_poly.pdbx_strand_id
1 'polypeptide(L)' 'MSLFAQFKKPPLIHGHRIPGRRFTRWAALYFIGFVALPILAVTLALDLVGYFVAVKLFGASCYGLLCFF' A
#
# COMPACT_ATOMS: atom_id res chain seq x y z
N MET A 1 14.35 -9.18 -17.11
CA MET A 1 13.25 -10.13 -16.83
C MET A 1 11.94 -9.47 -17.25
N SER A 2 11.21 -10.07 -18.20
CA SER A 2 9.96 -9.48 -18.73
C SER A 2 8.85 -9.51 -17.67
N LEU A 3 8.19 -8.36 -17.46
CA LEU A 3 7.09 -8.15 -16.51
C LEU A 3 5.91 -9.12 -16.78
N PHE A 4 5.76 -9.57 -18.03
CA PHE A 4 4.72 -10.49 -18.48
C PHE A 4 5.00 -11.98 -18.17
N ALA A 5 6.21 -12.33 -17.71
CA ALA A 5 6.54 -13.72 -17.39
C ALA A 5 5.81 -14.24 -16.15
N GLN A 6 5.34 -13.34 -15.26
CA GLN A 6 4.64 -13.70 -14.03
C GLN A 6 3.20 -14.19 -14.24
N PHE A 7 2.60 -13.93 -15.40
CA PHE A 7 1.22 -14.34 -15.74
C PHE A 7 1.18 -15.55 -16.69
N LYS A 8 2.32 -16.21 -16.93
CA LYS A 8 2.40 -17.37 -17.82
C LYS A 8 1.67 -18.57 -17.17
N LYS A 9 0.92 -19.33 -18.00
CA LYS A 9 0.25 -20.57 -17.59
C LYS A 9 1.23 -21.47 -16.82
N PRO A 10 0.77 -22.16 -15.76
CA PRO A 10 1.64 -22.97 -14.91
C PRO A 10 2.44 -23.95 -15.78
N PRO A 11 3.79 -23.94 -15.72
CA PRO A 11 4.61 -24.80 -16.54
C PRO A 11 4.35 -26.27 -16.17
N LEU A 12 4.22 -27.11 -17.19
CA LEU A 12 4.26 -28.55 -17.06
C LEU A 12 5.73 -28.97 -17.00
N ILE A 13 6.16 -29.46 -15.84
CA ILE A 13 7.52 -29.97 -15.63
C ILE A 13 7.37 -31.45 -15.28
N HIS A 14 7.96 -32.33 -16.09
CA HIS A 14 7.86 -33.80 -15.95
C HIS A 14 6.41 -34.32 -15.78
N GLY A 15 5.44 -33.73 -16.49
CA GLY A 15 4.03 -34.15 -16.40
C GLY A 15 3.25 -33.59 -15.20
N HIS A 16 3.91 -32.92 -14.25
CA HIS A 16 3.25 -32.25 -13.13
C HIS A 16 2.96 -30.77 -13.42
N ARG A 17 1.74 -30.33 -13.12
CA ARG A 17 1.37 -28.90 -13.15
C ARG A 17 1.77 -28.25 -11.83
N ILE A 18 2.77 -27.39 -11.86
CA ILE A 18 3.16 -26.60 -10.69
C ILE A 18 2.14 -25.47 -10.50
N PRO A 19 1.53 -25.29 -9.31
CA PRO A 19 0.61 -24.19 -9.09
C PRO A 19 1.31 -22.84 -9.29
N GLY A 20 0.63 -21.90 -9.95
CA GLY A 20 1.14 -20.54 -10.14
C GLY A 20 1.39 -19.84 -8.80
N ARG A 21 2.22 -18.79 -8.82
CA ARG A 21 2.55 -17.98 -7.65
C ARG A 21 1.25 -17.37 -7.08
N ARG A 22 0.96 -17.61 -5.81
CA ARG A 22 -0.20 -17.04 -5.11
C ARG A 22 0.26 -15.99 -4.13
N PHE A 23 -0.55 -14.95 -3.95
CA PHE A 23 -0.33 -13.98 -2.89
C PHE A 23 -0.62 -14.68 -1.56
N THR A 24 0.43 -14.97 -0.80
CA THR A 24 0.32 -15.66 0.50
C THR A 24 0.04 -14.67 1.61
N ARG A 25 -0.43 -15.15 2.78
CA ARG A 25 -0.57 -14.30 3.98
C ARG A 25 0.76 -13.65 4.38
N TRP A 26 1.87 -14.36 4.22
CA TRP A 26 3.21 -13.80 4.44
C TRP A 26 3.53 -12.68 3.45
N ALA A 27 3.25 -12.87 2.16
CA ALA A 27 3.41 -11.80 1.17
C ALA A 27 2.56 -10.57 1.51
N ALA A 28 1.36 -10.75 2.06
CA ALA A 28 0.52 -9.67 2.55
C ALA A 28 1.18 -8.91 3.72
N LEU A 29 1.70 -9.63 4.72
CA LEU A 29 2.40 -9.01 5.85
C LEU A 29 3.64 -8.22 5.39
N TYR A 30 4.42 -8.78 4.47
CA TYR A 30 5.56 -8.07 3.87
C TYR A 30 5.11 -6.80 3.13
N PHE A 31 4.07 -6.90 2.29
CA PHE A 31 3.53 -5.74 1.58
C PHE A 31 3.03 -4.66 2.54
N ILE A 32 2.30 -5.05 3.58
CA ILE A 32 1.79 -4.11 4.59
C ILE A 32 2.96 -3.44 5.31
N GLY A 33 3.94 -4.22 5.78
CA GLY A 33 5.10 -3.72 6.53
C GLY A 33 5.98 -2.75 5.75
N PHE A 34 6.32 -3.11 4.52
CA PHE A 34 7.36 -2.42 3.74
C PHE A 34 6.82 -1.45 2.69
N VAL A 35 5.53 -1.54 2.35
CA VAL A 35 4.92 -0.68 1.32
C VAL A 35 3.78 0.12 1.91
N ALA A 36 2.75 -0.53 2.45
CA ALA A 36 1.54 0.16 2.88
C ALA A 36 1.79 1.08 4.09
N LEU A 37 2.42 0.56 5.15
CA LEU A 37 2.71 1.31 6.37
C LEU A 37 3.59 2.55 6.15
N PRO A 38 4.72 2.51 5.42
CA PRO A 38 5.53 3.70 5.22
C PRO A 38 4.80 4.76 4.37
N ILE A 39 4.04 4.35 3.35
CA ILE A 39 3.21 5.28 2.58
C ILE A 39 2.17 5.94 3.48
N LEU A 40 1.44 5.14 4.26
CA LEU A 40 0.44 5.64 5.22
C LEU A 40 1.06 6.59 6.24
N ALA A 41 2.22 6.26 6.79
CA ALA A 41 2.93 7.09 7.76
C ALA A 41 3.32 8.46 7.17
N VAL A 42 3.86 8.49 5.95
CA VAL A 42 4.21 9.73 5.25
C VAL A 42 2.97 10.55 4.95
N THR A 43 1.91 9.93 4.43
CA THR A 43 0.66 10.65 4.13
C THR A 43 0.00 11.20 5.39
N LEU A 44 0.04 10.46 6.50
CA LEU A 44 -0.49 10.92 7.77
C LEU A 44 0.32 12.09 8.33
N ALA A 45 1.66 12.05 8.22
CA ALA A 45 2.51 13.16 8.62
C ALA A 45 2.20 14.43 7.80
N LEU A 46 2.01 14.30 6.49
CA LEU A 46 1.60 15.40 5.62
C LEU A 46 0.21 15.94 5.98
N ASP A 47 -0.73 15.07 6.33
CA ASP A 47 -2.08 15.48 6.75
C ASP A 47 -2.03 16.29 8.06
N LEU A 48 -1.19 15.87 9.02
CA LEU A 48 -0.97 16.63 10.27
C LEU A 48 -0.32 17.99 10.02
N VAL A 49 0.63 18.08 9.10
CA VAL A 49 1.23 19.36 8.68
C VAL A 49 0.16 20.26 8.05
N GLY A 50 -0.64 19.70 7.14
CA GLY A 50 -1.76 20.40 6.52
C GLY A 50 -2.77 20.89 7.55
N TYR A 51 -3.08 20.08 8.57
CA TYR A 51 -3.96 20.48 9.67
C TYR A 51 -3.39 21.64 10.47
N PHE A 52 -2.11 21.58 10.83
CA PHE A 52 -1.47 22.68 11.57
C PHE A 52 -1.51 23.97 10.75
N VAL A 53 -1.23 23.89 9.45
CA VAL A 53 -1.27 25.05 8.57
C VAL A 53 -2.70 25.59 8.44
N ALA A 54 -3.67 24.74 8.08
CA ALA A 54 -5.04 25.18 7.86
C ALA A 54 -5.70 25.74 9.13
N VAL A 55 -5.54 25.07 10.27
CA VAL A 55 -6.23 25.45 11.51
C VAL A 55 -5.49 26.53 12.28
N LYS A 56 -4.15 26.43 12.39
CA LYS A 56 -3.38 27.41 13.18
C LYS A 56 -2.98 28.64 12.40
N LEU A 57 -2.68 28.54 11.10
CA LEU A 57 -2.30 29.70 10.29
C LEU A 57 -3.51 30.34 9.60
N PHE A 58 -4.43 29.54 9.06
CA PHE A 58 -5.57 30.05 8.28
C PHE A 58 -6.90 30.09 9.05
N GLY A 59 -6.94 29.60 10.29
CA GLY A 59 -8.15 29.65 11.13
C GLY A 59 -9.30 28.76 10.63
N ALA A 60 -9.01 27.75 9.80
CA ALA A 60 -10.01 26.80 9.37
C ALA A 60 -10.52 25.95 10.55
N SER A 61 -11.79 25.56 10.54
CA SER A 61 -12.40 24.78 11.63
C SER A 61 -11.95 23.32 11.65
N CYS A 62 -11.62 22.74 10.50
CA CYS A 62 -11.12 21.38 10.36
C CYS A 62 -10.31 21.24 9.06
N TYR A 63 -9.48 20.20 8.96
CA TYR A 63 -8.73 19.86 7.75
C TYR A 63 -8.46 18.36 7.69
N GLY A 64 -8.54 17.78 6.49
CA GLY A 64 -8.12 16.39 6.23
C GLY A 64 -8.96 15.36 6.98
N LEU A 65 -8.28 14.38 7.60
CA LEU A 65 -8.93 13.31 8.37
C LEU A 65 -9.74 13.82 9.56
N LEU A 66 -9.38 15.00 10.10
CA LEU A 66 -10.06 15.61 11.25
C LEU A 66 -11.34 16.37 10.86
N CYS A 67 -11.71 16.42 9.58
CA CYS A 67 -13.04 16.87 9.13
C CYS A 67 -14.05 15.72 8.98
N PHE A 68 -13.65 14.45 9.14
CA PHE A 68 -14.57 13.32 9.00
C PHE A 68 -15.49 13.12 10.23
N PHE A 69 -15.25 13.83 11.33
CA PHE A 69 -16.03 13.81 12.57
C PHE A 69 -16.37 15.23 12.99
#